data_AF-A0A6M5IVV1-F1
#
_entry.id   AF-A0A6M5IVV1-F1
#
_cell.length_a   1.000
_cell.length_b   1.000
_cell.length_c   1.000
_cell.angle_alpha   90.00
_cell.angle_beta   90.00
_cell.angle_gamma   90.00
#
_symmetry.space_group_name_H-M   'P 1'
#
loop_
_entity.id
_entity.type
_entity.pdbx_description
1 polymer ?
#
loop_
_entity_poly.entity_id
_entity_poly.type
_entity_poly.pdbx_seq_one_letter_code
_entity_poly.pdbx_strand_id
1 'polypeptide(L)'
;MRRPGSTAAVACLVAVTGILLAGCSDQPTEALSKLAHLAAGDHPGASLLPPVVSGVDGGIVDSSLRRLTEHDGTSFWVGVTNDDRVCFIAESGDTQAECVEAERFGARGATLEVGEPGQRFWLHTEYMTVGAGWTSIAPNIAVRD
;
A
#
# COMPACT_ATOMS: atom_id res chain seq x y z
N MET A 1 70.91 30.52 25.04
CA MET A 1 69.71 31.23 25.54
C MET A 1 68.61 31.06 24.50
N ARG A 2 67.50 30.42 24.88
CA ARG A 2 66.41 29.99 24.00
C ARG A 2 65.47 31.17 23.69
N ARG A 3 65.07 31.34 22.42
CA ARG A 3 63.93 32.18 22.02
C ARG A 3 62.66 31.32 21.96
N PRO A 4 61.58 31.73 22.63
CA PRO A 4 60.23 31.56 22.09
C PRO A 4 59.39 32.83 22.34
N GLY A 5 58.34 33.16 21.59
CA GLY A 5 57.67 32.41 20.54
C GLY A 5 56.70 33.31 19.79
N SER A 6 56.38 32.88 18.57
CA SER A 6 55.22 33.33 17.82
C SER A 6 54.06 32.40 18.14
N THR A 7 53.08 32.87 18.90
CA THR A 7 51.82 32.16 19.11
C THR A 7 50.93 32.47 17.91
N ALA A 8 50.84 31.52 16.97
CA ALA A 8 49.92 31.58 15.85
C ALA A 8 48.48 31.43 16.35
N ALA A 9 47.64 32.36 15.93
CA ALA A 9 46.22 32.40 16.20
C ALA A 9 45.46 31.54 15.17
N VAL A 10 44.41 30.88 15.66
CA VAL A 10 43.09 30.70 15.04
C VAL A 10 43.02 29.94 13.71
N ALA A 11 42.34 28.78 13.74
CA ALA A 11 41.03 28.62 13.10
C ALA A 11 40.48 27.21 13.35
N CYS A 12 39.51 27.09 14.26
CA CYS A 12 38.56 25.97 14.26
C CYS A 12 37.64 26.14 13.05
N LEU A 13 37.86 25.37 12.00
CA LEU A 13 36.89 25.16 10.93
C LEU A 13 36.17 23.84 11.21
N VAL A 14 35.13 23.91 12.05
CA VAL A 14 34.15 22.83 12.13
C VAL A 14 33.23 23.03 10.93
N ALA A 15 33.53 22.34 9.83
CA ALA A 15 32.61 22.18 8.73
C ALA A 15 31.44 21.32 9.22
N VAL A 16 30.34 21.98 9.61
CA VAL A 16 29.04 21.34 9.75
C VAL A 16 28.58 21.02 8.33
N THR A 17 28.90 19.83 7.85
CA THR A 17 28.29 19.24 6.67
C THR A 17 26.83 18.98 7.03
N GLY A 18 25.97 19.98 6.81
CA GLY A 18 24.53 19.80 6.76
C GLY A 18 24.23 18.86 5.60
N ILE A 19 24.15 17.56 5.91
CA ILE A 19 23.53 16.58 5.03
C ILE A 19 22.07 16.99 4.96
N LEU A 20 21.73 17.71 3.90
CA LEU A 20 20.35 17.95 3.49
C LEU A 20 19.70 16.58 3.31
N LEU A 21 18.89 16.17 4.29
CA LEU A 21 17.85 15.15 4.13
C LEU A 21 16.78 15.73 3.21
N ALA A 22 17.12 15.94 1.95
CA ALA A 22 16.17 16.32 0.92
C ALA A 22 15.28 15.10 0.65
N GLY A 23 14.03 15.23 1.10
CA GLY A 23 12.87 14.37 0.89
C GLY A 23 13.03 13.15 0.00
N CYS A 24 13.23 11.99 0.63
CA CYS A 24 12.72 10.72 0.09
C CYS A 24 11.20 10.63 0.39
N SER A 25 10.38 11.56 -0.13
CA SER A 25 8.93 11.56 0.10
C SER A 25 8.12 10.96 -1.05
N ASP A 26 8.78 10.46 -2.11
CA ASP A 26 8.12 9.88 -3.29
C ASP A 26 7.78 8.39 -3.14
N GLN A 27 7.83 7.85 -1.92
CA GLN A 27 7.34 6.49 -1.67
C GLN A 27 5.94 6.56 -1.07
N PRO A 28 5.01 5.67 -1.48
CA PRO A 28 3.65 5.60 -0.94
C PRO A 28 3.66 4.98 0.47
N THR A 29 4.32 5.68 1.40
CA THR A 29 4.66 5.16 2.72
C THR A 29 3.41 4.94 3.58
N GLU A 30 2.37 5.76 3.42
CA GLU A 30 1.15 5.59 4.20
C GLU A 30 0.37 4.39 3.69
N ALA A 31 0.12 4.28 2.39
CA ALA A 31 -0.57 3.15 1.79
C ALA A 31 0.17 1.84 2.03
N LEU A 32 1.51 1.82 1.90
CA LEU A 32 2.34 0.66 2.23
C LEU A 32 2.25 0.29 3.71
N SER A 33 2.23 1.29 4.61
CA SER A 33 2.01 1.06 6.04
C SER A 33 0.64 0.44 6.29
N LYS A 34 -0.43 0.93 5.65
CA LYS A 34 -1.76 0.33 5.79
C LYS A 34 -1.81 -1.10 5.25
N LEU A 35 -1.13 -1.36 4.13
CA LEU A 35 -1.04 -2.68 3.52
C LEU A 35 -0.36 -3.70 4.45
N ALA A 36 0.62 -3.26 5.25
CA ALA A 36 1.29 -4.13 6.22
C ALA A 36 0.35 -4.67 7.32
N HIS A 37 -0.80 -4.03 7.53
CA HIS A 37 -1.85 -4.47 8.45
C HIS A 37 -2.88 -5.42 7.80
N LEU A 38 -2.74 -5.74 6.51
CA LEU A 38 -3.50 -6.80 5.87
C LEU A 38 -2.78 -8.11 6.17
N ALA A 39 -3.41 -8.95 6.99
CA ALA A 39 -2.81 -10.12 7.61
C ALA A 39 -2.66 -11.33 6.66
N ALA A 40 -3.02 -11.19 5.40
CA ALA A 40 -2.98 -12.29 4.45
C ALA A 40 -2.72 -11.79 3.03
N GLY A 41 -1.97 -12.58 2.28
CA GLY A 41 -1.86 -12.45 0.84
C GLY A 41 -0.58 -13.10 0.33
N ASP A 42 -0.72 -13.92 -0.70
CA ASP A 42 0.43 -14.44 -1.41
C ASP A 42 0.97 -13.33 -2.30
N HIS A 43 2.26 -13.03 -2.19
CA HIS A 43 2.90 -12.29 -3.28
C HIS A 43 2.79 -13.16 -4.53
N PRO A 44 2.48 -12.57 -5.69
CA PRO A 44 2.55 -13.29 -6.94
C PRO A 44 3.98 -13.85 -7.06
N GLY A 45 4.12 -15.16 -6.85
CA GLY A 45 5.35 -15.87 -7.19
C GLY A 45 5.52 -15.89 -8.70
N ALA A 46 6.63 -16.43 -9.19
CA ALA A 46 6.88 -16.52 -10.64
C ALA A 46 5.77 -17.22 -11.46
N SER A 47 4.84 -17.93 -10.80
CA SER A 47 3.74 -18.67 -11.43
C SER A 47 2.39 -17.94 -11.41
N LEU A 48 2.24 -16.82 -10.70
CA LEU A 48 1.01 -16.04 -10.68
C LEU A 48 1.28 -14.69 -11.34
N LEU A 49 0.70 -14.47 -12.51
CA LEU A 49 0.75 -13.17 -13.14
C LEU A 49 -0.23 -12.23 -12.43
N PRO A 50 0.17 -10.99 -12.14
CA PRO A 50 -0.73 -10.00 -11.59
C PRO A 50 -1.85 -9.64 -12.58
N PRO A 51 -3.05 -9.28 -12.10
CA PRO A 51 -4.15 -8.83 -12.97
C PRO A 51 -3.78 -7.52 -13.68
N VAL A 52 -4.30 -7.36 -14.90
CA VAL A 52 -4.16 -6.13 -15.70
C VAL A 52 -5.38 -5.25 -15.44
N VAL A 53 -5.22 -4.22 -14.62
CA VAL A 53 -6.19 -3.19 -14.28
C VAL A 53 -6.04 -1.97 -15.20
N SER A 54 -6.89 -1.90 -16.23
CA SER A 54 -6.93 -0.76 -17.16
C SER A 54 -7.01 0.59 -16.43
N GLY A 55 -6.05 1.47 -16.69
CA GLY A 55 -6.00 2.83 -16.13
C GLY A 55 -5.33 2.94 -14.75
N VAL A 56 -5.01 1.82 -14.09
CA VAL A 56 -4.33 1.80 -12.79
C VAL A 56 -2.95 1.14 -12.88
N ASP A 57 -2.76 0.17 -13.78
CA ASP A 57 -1.53 -0.63 -13.89
C ASP A 57 -0.23 0.17 -13.94
N GLY A 58 -0.18 1.26 -14.74
CA GLY A 58 1.01 2.11 -14.84
C GLY A 58 1.32 2.88 -13.56
N GLY A 59 0.39 2.90 -12.60
CA GLY A 59 0.55 3.52 -11.30
C GLY A 59 0.78 2.54 -10.16
N ILE A 60 0.52 1.23 -10.31
CA ILE A 60 0.69 0.24 -9.24
C ILE A 60 2.18 -0.06 -9.02
N VAL A 61 2.58 -0.13 -7.76
CA VAL A 61 3.90 -0.60 -7.35
C VAL A 61 3.87 -2.12 -7.34
N ASP A 62 4.50 -2.78 -8.31
CA ASP A 62 4.46 -4.25 -8.48
C ASP A 62 4.79 -5.03 -7.21
N SER A 63 5.77 -4.58 -6.42
CA SER A 63 6.18 -5.24 -5.18
C SER A 63 5.15 -5.16 -4.05
N SER A 64 4.17 -4.27 -4.17
CA SER A 64 3.06 -4.14 -3.23
C SER A 64 1.89 -5.06 -3.54
N LEU A 65 1.82 -5.60 -4.76
CA LEU A 65 0.67 -6.34 -5.23
C LEU A 65 0.61 -7.73 -4.60
N ARG A 66 -0.55 -8.09 -4.06
CA ARG A 66 -0.77 -9.35 -3.33
C ARG A 66 -2.14 -9.91 -3.66
N ARG A 67 -2.21 -11.21 -3.88
CA ARG A 67 -3.49 -11.91 -3.97
C ARG A 67 -3.96 -12.25 -2.56
N LEU A 68 -5.15 -11.80 -2.20
CA LEU A 68 -5.72 -11.98 -0.86
C LEU A 68 -6.48 -13.30 -0.73
N THR A 69 -7.34 -13.60 -1.70
CA THR A 69 -8.15 -14.83 -1.71
C THR A 69 -8.73 -15.08 -3.11
N GLU A 70 -9.32 -16.24 -3.29
CA GLU A 70 -10.22 -16.55 -4.41
C GLU A 70 -11.57 -16.98 -3.85
N HIS A 71 -12.65 -16.47 -4.42
CA HIS A 71 -14.02 -16.79 -4.00
C HIS A 71 -14.92 -16.81 -5.23
N ASP A 72 -15.64 -17.93 -5.42
CA ASP A 72 -16.56 -18.16 -6.54
C ASP A 72 -15.98 -17.81 -7.92
N GLY A 73 -14.72 -18.19 -8.16
CA GLY A 73 -14.01 -17.93 -9.41
C GLY A 73 -13.53 -16.48 -9.58
N THR A 74 -13.66 -15.64 -8.55
CA THR A 74 -13.10 -14.28 -8.51
C THR A 74 -11.85 -14.25 -7.65
N SER A 75 -10.72 -13.86 -8.24
CA SER A 75 -9.50 -13.58 -7.50
C SER A 75 -9.51 -12.14 -6.98
N PHE A 76 -9.27 -11.97 -5.69
CA PHE A 76 -9.20 -10.67 -5.04
C PHE A 76 -7.76 -10.31 -4.73
N TRP A 77 -7.38 -9.10 -5.12
CA TRP A 77 -6.03 -8.58 -4.99
C TRP A 77 -6.03 -7.22 -4.30
N VAL A 78 -4.88 -6.87 -3.74
CA VAL A 78 -4.61 -5.53 -3.24
C VAL A 78 -3.26 -5.06 -3.72
N GLY A 79 -3.17 -3.80 -4.11
CA GLY A 79 -1.92 -3.13 -4.46
C GLY A 79 -1.91 -1.68 -3.98
N VAL A 80 -0.73 -1.09 -4.02
CA VAL A 80 -0.50 0.32 -3.72
C VAL A 80 -0.04 1.03 -4.98
N THR A 81 -0.51 2.25 -5.19
CA THR A 81 -0.07 3.10 -6.30
C THR A 81 1.06 4.04 -5.90
N ASN A 82 1.78 4.58 -6.89
CA ASN A 82 2.83 5.58 -6.70
C ASN A 82 2.31 6.89 -6.07
N ASP A 83 1.00 7.18 -6.19
CA ASP A 83 0.32 8.33 -5.59
C ASP A 83 -0.31 8.04 -4.21
N ASP A 84 0.17 7.00 -3.51
CA ASP A 84 -0.19 6.68 -2.12
C ASP A 84 -1.66 6.26 -1.90
N ARG A 85 -2.21 5.52 -2.87
CA ARG A 85 -3.56 4.96 -2.81
C ARG A 85 -3.50 3.45 -2.67
N VAL A 86 -4.50 2.90 -1.98
CA VAL A 86 -4.71 1.45 -1.87
C VAL A 86 -5.78 1.05 -2.88
N CYS A 87 -5.43 0.15 -3.79
CA CYS A 87 -6.33 -0.39 -4.80
C CYS A 87 -6.81 -1.77 -4.38
N PHE A 88 -8.12 -1.93 -4.22
CA PHE A 88 -8.79 -3.22 -4.13
C PHE A 88 -9.17 -3.65 -5.55
N ILE A 89 -8.84 -4.88 -5.93
CA ILE A 89 -8.96 -5.38 -7.30
C ILE A 89 -9.69 -6.73 -7.27
N ALA A 90 -10.61 -6.94 -8.20
CA ALA A 90 -11.32 -8.19 -8.42
C ALA A 90 -11.14 -8.65 -9.87
N GLU A 91 -10.83 -9.94 -10.06
CA GLU A 91 -10.56 -10.55 -11.36
C GLU A 91 -11.40 -11.82 -11.53
N SER A 92 -12.40 -11.77 -12.43
CA SER A 92 -13.35 -12.87 -12.69
C SER A 92 -13.82 -12.92 -14.16
N GLY A 93 -12.91 -12.68 -15.09
CA GLY A 93 -13.17 -12.57 -16.54
C GLY A 93 -12.97 -11.14 -17.05
N ASP A 94 -13.52 -10.18 -16.31
CA ASP A 94 -13.15 -8.76 -16.39
C ASP A 94 -12.44 -8.35 -15.08
N THR A 95 -11.50 -7.41 -15.20
CA THR A 95 -10.78 -6.86 -14.05
C THR A 95 -11.42 -5.55 -13.61
N GLN A 96 -11.79 -5.47 -12.33
CA GLN A 96 -12.39 -4.28 -11.71
C GLN A 96 -11.53 -3.81 -10.56
N ALA A 97 -11.45 -2.50 -10.33
CA ALA A 97 -10.68 -1.96 -9.22
C ALA A 97 -11.27 -0.65 -8.66
N GLU A 98 -11.14 -0.49 -7.34
CA GLU A 98 -11.40 0.76 -6.64
C GLU A 98 -10.13 1.14 -5.87
N CYS A 99 -9.60 2.32 -6.17
CA CYS A 99 -8.46 2.88 -5.46
C CYS A 99 -8.92 4.01 -4.54
N VAL A 100 -8.49 3.94 -3.29
CA VAL A 100 -8.82 4.93 -2.25
C VAL A 100 -7.56 5.47 -1.60
N GLU A 101 -7.59 6.72 -1.14
CA GLU A 101 -6.51 7.31 -0.35
C GLU A 101 -6.19 6.45 0.88
N ALA A 102 -4.92 6.37 1.26
CA ALA A 102 -4.46 5.58 2.40
C ALA A 102 -5.21 5.91 3.72
N GLU A 103 -5.49 7.20 3.96
CA GLU A 103 -6.25 7.65 5.13
C GLU A 103 -7.69 7.11 5.11
N ARG A 104 -8.38 7.23 3.97
CA ARG A 104 -9.75 6.69 3.79
C ARG A 104 -9.74 5.18 3.97
N PHE A 105 -8.75 4.49 3.41
CA PHE A 105 -8.60 3.05 3.57
C PHE A 105 -8.43 2.65 5.03
N GLY A 106 -7.54 3.32 5.78
CA GLY A 106 -7.33 3.04 7.20
C GLY A 106 -8.58 3.25 8.06
N ALA A 107 -9.46 4.18 7.68
CA ALA A 107 -10.69 4.48 8.42
C ALA A 107 -11.90 3.65 7.99
N ARG A 108 -12.00 3.26 6.71
CA ARG A 108 -13.22 2.67 6.12
C ARG A 108 -13.01 1.45 5.23
N GLY A 109 -11.77 1.10 4.92
CA GLY A 109 -11.43 0.09 3.92
C GLY A 109 -11.76 0.56 2.51
N ALA A 110 -11.88 -0.41 1.59
CA ALA A 110 -12.28 -0.19 0.20
C ALA A 110 -13.41 -1.16 -0.16
N THR A 111 -14.42 -0.70 -0.89
CA THR A 111 -15.53 -1.54 -1.34
C THR A 111 -15.45 -1.70 -2.84
N LEU A 112 -15.87 -2.84 -3.36
CA LEU A 112 -16.03 -3.10 -4.79
C LEU A 112 -17.40 -3.72 -5.01
N GLU A 113 -18.10 -3.30 -6.06
CA GLU A 113 -19.27 -4.03 -6.57
C GLU A 113 -18.78 -4.92 -7.70
N VAL A 114 -19.00 -6.24 -7.62
CA VAL A 114 -18.46 -7.23 -8.56
C VAL A 114 -19.58 -8.18 -8.95
N GLY A 115 -19.70 -8.48 -10.24
CA GLY A 115 -20.71 -9.42 -10.74
C GLY A 115 -22.10 -8.79 -10.82
N GLU A 116 -23.03 -9.28 -10.01
CA GLU A 116 -24.44 -8.87 -10.03
C GLU A 116 -24.65 -7.51 -9.34
N PRO A 117 -25.60 -6.68 -9.81
CA PRO A 117 -25.95 -5.43 -9.13
C PRO A 117 -26.33 -5.68 -7.68
N GLY A 118 -25.63 -5.02 -6.75
CA GLY A 118 -25.84 -5.15 -5.31
C GLY A 118 -24.83 -6.03 -4.58
N GLN A 119 -24.14 -6.95 -5.27
CA GLN A 119 -23.11 -7.77 -4.64
C GLN A 119 -21.84 -6.94 -4.40
N ARG A 120 -21.52 -6.75 -3.12
CA ARG A 120 -20.40 -5.92 -2.69
C ARG A 120 -19.38 -6.71 -1.90
N PHE A 121 -18.13 -6.47 -2.23
CA PHE A 121 -16.97 -6.96 -1.49
C PHE A 121 -16.33 -5.80 -0.75
N TRP A 122 -15.87 -6.03 0.47
CA TRP A 122 -15.24 -5.05 1.30
C TRP A 122 -13.88 -5.55 1.76
N LEU A 123 -12.83 -4.87 1.27
CA LEU A 123 -11.49 -4.99 1.79
C LEU A 123 -11.36 -4.16 3.07
N HIS A 124 -11.18 -4.83 4.20
CA HIS A 124 -11.11 -4.21 5.52
C HIS A 124 -9.80 -4.55 6.23
N THR A 125 -9.40 -3.71 7.18
CA THR A 125 -8.23 -3.97 8.03
C THR A 125 -8.62 -4.85 9.23
N GLU A 126 -7.62 -5.35 9.94
CA GLU A 126 -7.81 -6.12 11.19
C GLU A 126 -8.47 -5.31 12.32
N TYR A 127 -8.45 -3.98 12.23
CA TYR A 127 -9.04 -3.08 13.22
C TYR A 127 -10.52 -2.79 12.99
N MET A 128 -11.10 -3.34 11.92
CA MET A 128 -12.48 -3.11 11.53
C MET A 128 -13.36 -4.29 11.89
N THR A 129 -14.54 -4.01 12.45
CA THR A 129 -15.52 -5.04 12.78
C THR A 129 -16.41 -5.34 11.57
N VAL A 130 -16.46 -6.60 11.16
CA VAL A 130 -17.44 -7.09 10.19
C VAL A 130 -18.82 -7.07 10.83
N GLY A 131 -19.67 -6.13 10.40
CA GLY A 131 -21.00 -5.90 10.96
C GLY A 131 -22.07 -6.83 10.42
N ALA A 132 -23.28 -6.72 10.97
CA ALA A 132 -24.44 -7.44 10.47
C ALA A 132 -24.70 -7.13 8.98
N GLY A 133 -25.03 -8.16 8.21
CA GLY A 133 -25.23 -8.06 6.76
C GLY A 133 -23.95 -8.21 5.94
N TRP A 134 -22.81 -8.50 6.56
CA TRP A 134 -21.58 -8.89 5.86
C TRP A 134 -21.15 -10.29 6.28
N THR A 135 -20.58 -11.05 5.34
CA THR A 135 -20.04 -12.39 5.57
C THR A 135 -18.55 -12.38 5.28
N SER A 136 -17.71 -12.73 6.25
CA SER A 136 -16.26 -12.85 6.03
C SER A 136 -15.95 -14.06 5.16
N ILE A 137 -15.20 -13.85 4.08
CA ILE A 137 -14.73 -14.90 3.16
C ILE A 137 -13.21 -15.08 3.22
N ALA A 138 -12.50 -14.12 3.81
CA ALA A 138 -11.08 -14.14 4.11
C ALA A 138 -10.78 -13.20 5.29
N PRO A 139 -9.57 -13.24 5.90
CA PRO A 139 -9.22 -12.41 7.06
C PRO A 139 -9.46 -10.90 6.87
N ASN A 140 -9.37 -10.40 5.64
CA ASN A 140 -9.51 -8.99 5.30
C ASN A 140 -10.58 -8.73 4.24
N ILE A 141 -11.41 -9.73 3.91
CA ILE A 141 -12.47 -9.57 2.90
C ILE A 141 -13.79 -10.09 3.44
N ALA A 142 -14.82 -9.27 3.29
CA ALA A 142 -16.20 -9.64 3.53
C ALA A 142 -17.07 -9.36 2.29
N VAL A 143 -18.15 -10.13 2.13
CA VAL A 143 -19.13 -10.00 1.05
C VAL A 143 -20.52 -9.66 1.61
N ARG A 144 -21.30 -8.92 0.83
CA ARG A 144 -22.73 -8.67 1.06
C ARG A 144 -23.47 -8.74 -0.27
N ASP A 145 -24.54 -9.55 -0.28
CA ASP A 145 -25.50 -9.65 -1.37
C ASP A 145 -26.71 -8.70 -1.15
#